data_AF-A0A354C4C6-F1
#
_entry.id   AF-A0A354C4C6-F1
#
_cell.length_a   1.000
_cell.length_b   1.000
_cell.length_c   1.000
_cell.angle_alpha   90.00
_cell.angle_beta   90.00
_cell.angle_gamma   90.00
#
_symmetry.space_group_name_H-M   'P 1'
#
loop_
_entity.id
_entity.type
_entity.pdbx_description
1 polymer ?
#
loop_
_entity_poly.entity_id
_entity_poly.type
_entity_poly.pdbx_seq_one_letter_code
_entity_poly.pdbx_strand_id
1 'polypeptide(L)'
;MTNKIHTIIEESARDTWEGVFHFHPDDGIYRDHFPGYPVVPGSLIVHAFLHAAEEAGIPGECVTLENFRFREFLTPGHYPFRIERQKGGLNCLIYTGARKLVTGVLRKQGSGDL
;
A
#
# COMPACT_ATOMS: atom_id res chain seq x y z
N MET A 1 7.86 11.75 -14.95
CA MET A 1 6.63 11.57 -14.16
C MET A 1 7.08 11.13 -12.79
N THR A 2 6.87 11.95 -11.76
CA THR A 2 7.32 11.62 -10.41
C THR A 2 6.07 11.30 -9.60
N ASN A 3 5.74 10.01 -9.47
CA ASN A 3 4.77 9.54 -8.50
C ASN A 3 5.35 9.88 -7.12
N LYS A 4 4.96 11.00 -6.54
CA LYS A 4 5.37 11.37 -5.18
C LYS A 4 4.34 10.79 -4.21
N ILE A 5 4.52 9.52 -3.88
CA ILE A 5 3.85 8.94 -2.71
C ILE A 5 4.59 9.50 -1.51
N HIS A 6 3.87 10.24 -0.67
CA HIS A 6 4.39 10.63 0.64
C HIS A 6 3.85 9.63 1.66
N THR A 7 4.79 9.02 2.39
CA THR A 7 4.51 8.06 3.45
C THR A 7 5.08 8.62 4.74
N ILE A 8 4.32 8.50 5.82
CA ILE A 8 4.79 8.77 7.19
C ILE A 8 4.57 7.47 7.94
N ILE A 9 5.63 6.85 8.46
CA ILE A 9 5.55 5.56 9.17
C ILE A 9 5.78 5.78 10.66
N GLU A 10 4.85 5.28 11.47
CA GLU A 10 5.02 5.10 12.91
C GLU A 10 5.11 3.60 13.22
N GLU A 11 6.18 3.17 13.90
CA GLU A 11 6.31 1.81 14.39
C GLU A 11 5.42 1.64 15.63
N SER A 12 4.46 0.71 15.58
CA SER A 12 3.58 0.40 16.70
C SER A 12 3.64 -1.10 16.99
N ALA A 13 4.33 -1.49 18.07
CA ALA A 13 4.71 -2.88 18.37
C ALA A 13 5.64 -3.52 17.30
N ARG A 14 6.44 -4.53 17.71
CA ARG A 14 7.60 -5.06 16.93
C ARG A 14 7.31 -5.60 15.53
N ASP A 15 6.04 -5.67 15.13
CA ASP A 15 5.58 -6.35 13.91
C ASP A 15 4.50 -5.56 13.16
N THR A 16 4.31 -4.27 13.45
CA THR A 16 3.29 -3.46 12.78
C THR A 16 3.79 -2.06 12.45
N TRP A 17 3.55 -1.65 11.21
CA TRP A 17 3.87 -0.33 10.67
C TRP A 17 2.57 0.33 10.21
N GLU A 18 2.33 1.53 10.69
CA GLU A 18 1.17 2.33 10.32
C GLU A 18 1.59 3.64 9.71
N GLY A 19 0.71 4.20 8.88
CA GLY A 19 0.99 5.47 8.25
C GLY A 19 -0.17 5.98 7.42
N VAL A 20 0.11 7.00 6.63
CA VAL A 20 -0.84 7.58 5.68
C VAL A 20 -0.22 7.59 4.29
N PHE A 21 -0.90 6.99 3.32
CA PHE A 21 -0.60 7.19 1.92
C PHE A 21 -1.23 8.49 1.43
N HIS A 22 -0.43 9.35 0.81
CA HIS A 22 -0.92 10.51 0.08
C HIS A 22 -0.82 10.27 -1.44
N PHE A 23 -1.98 10.12 -2.08
CA PHE A 23 -2.12 10.06 -3.52
C PHE A 23 -2.47 11.46 -4.05
N HIS A 24 -1.44 12.23 -4.44
CA HIS A 24 -1.59 13.65 -4.76
C HIS A 24 -2.53 13.88 -5.96
N PRO A 25 -3.59 14.71 -5.86
CA PRO A 25 -4.59 14.88 -6.92
C PRO A 25 -4.02 15.38 -8.26
N ASP A 26 -2.92 16.12 -8.24
CA ASP A 26 -2.25 16.61 -9.45
C ASP A 26 -1.34 15.58 -10.14
N ASP A 27 -1.31 14.32 -9.69
CA ASP A 27 -0.54 13.29 -10.37
C ASP A 27 -1.08 13.08 -11.80
N GLY A 28 -0.16 13.07 -12.77
CA GLY A 28 -0.47 12.98 -14.19
C GLY A 28 -1.24 11.72 -14.58
N ILE A 29 -1.18 10.66 -13.75
CA ILE A 29 -1.91 9.40 -13.97
C ILE A 29 -3.43 9.57 -13.97
N TYR A 30 -3.96 10.55 -13.22
CA TYR A 30 -5.40 10.78 -13.10
C TYR A 30 -6.03 11.39 -14.33
N ARG A 31 -5.22 11.94 -15.25
CA ARG A 31 -5.71 12.38 -16.56
C ARG A 31 -6.22 11.21 -17.38
N ASP A 32 -5.66 10.02 -17.16
CA ASP A 32 -5.99 8.81 -17.90
C ASP A 32 -6.74 7.77 -17.04
N HIS A 33 -6.82 7.96 -15.72
CA HIS A 33 -7.42 6.99 -14.79
C HIS A 33 -8.36 7.63 -13.75
N PHE A 34 -9.59 8.02 -14.09
CA PHE A 34 -10.16 8.11 -15.44
C PHE A 34 -10.62 9.56 -15.68
N PRO A 35 -10.65 10.06 -16.93
CA PRO A 35 -11.14 11.41 -17.22
C PRO A 35 -12.51 11.68 -16.57
N GLY A 36 -12.59 12.73 -15.74
CA GLY A 36 -13.81 13.12 -15.03
C GLY A 36 -14.14 12.32 -13.76
N TYR A 37 -13.50 11.15 -13.57
CA TYR A 37 -13.69 10.28 -12.40
C TYR A 37 -12.34 9.69 -11.96
N PRO A 38 -11.47 10.50 -11.31
CA PRO A 38 -10.13 10.06 -10.95
C PRO A 38 -10.19 8.96 -9.87
N VAL A 39 -9.45 7.89 -10.12
CA VAL A 39 -9.35 6.71 -9.24
C VAL A 39 -7.88 6.36 -9.09
N VAL A 40 -7.42 6.01 -7.89
CA VAL A 40 -6.08 5.50 -7.65
C VAL A 40 -5.96 4.11 -8.28
N PRO A 41 -5.04 3.88 -9.25
CA PRO A 41 -4.85 2.57 -9.84
C PRO A 41 -4.46 1.52 -8.79
N GLY A 42 -5.01 0.31 -8.91
CA GLY A 42 -4.68 -0.78 -7.98
C GLY A 42 -3.18 -1.08 -7.92
N SER A 43 -2.48 -0.99 -9.05
CA SER A 43 -1.02 -1.12 -9.11
C SER A 43 -0.27 -0.03 -8.36
N LEU A 44 -0.77 1.22 -8.35
CA LEU A 44 -0.19 2.32 -7.58
C LEU A 44 -0.37 2.10 -6.08
N ILE A 45 -1.51 1.53 -5.67
CA ILE A 45 -1.75 1.14 -4.28
C ILE A 45 -0.78 0.04 -3.84
N VAL A 46 -0.58 -0.99 -4.67
CA VAL A 46 0.42 -2.04 -4.37
C VAL A 46 1.82 -1.45 -4.28
N HIS A 47 2.18 -0.56 -5.20
CA HIS A 47 3.48 0.12 -5.18
C HIS A 47 3.67 0.95 -3.90
N ALA A 48 2.62 1.61 -3.40
CA ALA A 48 2.67 2.32 -2.12
C ALA A 48 2.99 1.38 -0.94
N PHE A 49 2.40 0.19 -0.90
CA PHE A 49 2.74 -0.81 0.12
C PHE A 49 4.16 -1.35 0.01
N LEU A 50 4.65 -1.59 -1.20
CA LEU A 50 6.05 -1.99 -1.43
C LEU A 50 7.02 -0.92 -0.92
N HIS A 51 6.73 0.35 -1.24
CA HIS A 51 7.54 1.48 -0.80
C HIS A 51 7.52 1.65 0.72
N ALA A 52 6.35 1.56 1.36
CA ALA A 52 6.25 1.61 2.82
C ALA A 52 6.96 0.43 3.51
N ALA A 53 6.92 -0.77 2.92
CA ALA A 53 7.67 -1.91 3.44
C ALA A 53 9.19 -1.68 3.35
N GLU A 54 9.67 -1.10 2.25
CA GLU A 54 11.08 -0.72 2.07
C GLU A 54 11.53 0.34 3.09
N GLU A 55 10.74 1.40 3.29
CA GLU A 55 11.00 2.42 4.32
C GLU A 55 10.98 1.86 5.74
N ALA A 56 10.18 0.82 5.99
CA ALA A 56 10.19 0.05 7.23
C ALA A 56 11.39 -0.89 7.38
N GLY A 57 12.35 -0.86 6.45
CA GLY A 57 13.56 -1.70 6.47
C GLY A 57 13.30 -3.14 6.02
N ILE A 58 12.18 -3.42 5.36
CA ILE A 58 11.82 -4.75 4.86
C ILE A 58 12.19 -4.84 3.38
N PRO A 59 13.18 -5.66 2.99
CA PRO A 59 13.66 -5.69 1.61
C PRO A 59 12.54 -6.01 0.61
N GLY A 60 12.34 -5.14 -0.38
CA GLY A 60 11.31 -5.28 -1.41
C GLY A 60 11.65 -6.26 -2.54
N GLU A 61 12.82 -6.90 -2.48
CA GLU A 61 13.28 -7.80 -3.53
C GLU A 61 12.52 -9.13 -3.49
N CYS A 62 12.11 -9.58 -4.68
CA CYS A 62 11.46 -10.88 -4.90
C CYS A 62 10.23 -11.09 -4.00
N VAL A 63 9.22 -10.22 -4.08
CA VAL A 63 7.93 -10.43 -3.42
C VAL A 63 6.85 -10.86 -4.40
N THR A 64 6.09 -11.87 -4.01
CA THR A 64 4.84 -12.28 -4.62
C THR A 64 3.67 -11.52 -4.02
N LEU A 65 2.76 -11.06 -4.88
CA LEU A 65 1.54 -10.38 -4.48
C LEU A 65 0.43 -11.43 -4.32
N GLU A 66 -0.10 -11.58 -3.12
CA GLU A 66 -1.15 -12.55 -2.84
C GLU A 66 -2.42 -11.87 -2.34
N ASN A 67 -3.57 -12.34 -2.84
CA ASN A 67 -4.89 -11.98 -2.31
C ASN A 67 -5.16 -10.47 -2.18
N PHE A 68 -4.56 -9.64 -3.05
CA PHE A 68 -4.94 -8.23 -3.13
C PHE A 68 -6.40 -8.09 -3.56
N ARG A 69 -7.20 -7.42 -2.73
CA ARG A 69 -8.63 -7.17 -2.92
C ARG A 69 -8.89 -5.69 -2.75
N PHE A 70 -9.34 -5.05 -3.82
CA PHE A 70 -9.74 -3.64 -3.86
C PHE A 70 -11.27 -3.59 -3.73
N ARG A 71 -11.76 -3.27 -2.54
CA ARG A 71 -13.20 -3.39 -2.20
C ARG A 71 -13.99 -2.14 -2.57
N GLU A 72 -13.32 -0.98 -2.57
CA GLU A 72 -13.87 0.32 -2.96
C GLU A 72 -12.84 1.06 -3.83
N PHE A 73 -13.31 1.91 -4.74
CA PHE A 73 -12.42 2.81 -5.48
C PHE A 73 -11.90 3.89 -4.55
N LEU A 74 -10.58 4.10 -4.56
CA LEU A 74 -9.96 5.24 -3.87
C LEU A 74 -9.90 6.41 -4.86
N THR A 75 -10.35 7.59 -4.46
CA THR A 75 -10.07 8.84 -5.16
C THR A 75 -8.69 9.36 -4.74
N PRO A 76 -8.06 10.31 -5.46
CA PRO A 76 -6.87 10.98 -4.93
C PRO A 76 -7.14 11.58 -3.55
N GLY A 77 -6.18 11.47 -2.63
CA GLY A 77 -6.37 11.86 -1.24
C GLY A 77 -5.46 11.14 -0.25
N HIS A 78 -5.85 11.17 1.02
CA HIS A 78 -5.09 10.62 2.15
C HIS A 78 -5.79 9.39 2.70
N TYR A 79 -5.03 8.31 2.86
CA TYR A 79 -5.57 7.02 3.30
C TYR A 79 -4.67 6.41 4.39
N PRO A 80 -5.21 6.14 5.60
CA PRO A 80 -4.46 5.41 6.60
C PRO A 80 -4.23 3.98 6.12
N PHE A 81 -3.01 3.50 6.33
CA PHE A 81 -2.63 2.13 6.04
C PHE A 81 -2.04 1.45 7.27
N ARG A 82 -2.03 0.13 7.22
CA ARG A 82 -1.31 -0.73 8.15
C ARG A 82 -0.61 -1.85 7.38
N ILE A 83 0.62 -2.15 7.79
CA ILE A 83 1.38 -3.34 7.41
C ILE A 83 1.62 -4.15 8.70
N GLU A 84 1.18 -5.40 8.71
CA GLU A 84 1.42 -6.31 9.85
C GLU A 84 2.31 -7.47 9.39
N ARG A 85 3.41 -7.73 10.08
CA ARG A 85 4.22 -8.93 9.83
C ARG A 85 3.47 -10.17 10.28
N GLN A 86 3.42 -11.16 9.40
CA GLN A 86 2.95 -12.51 9.71
C GLN A 86 3.96 -13.53 9.22
N LYS A 87 3.78 -14.80 9.61
CA LYS A 87 4.69 -15.88 9.22
C LYS A 87 4.82 -15.95 7.68
N GLY A 88 5.99 -15.57 7.18
CA GLY A 88 6.33 -15.61 5.77
C GLY A 88 5.66 -14.54 4.90
N GLY A 89 5.17 -13.42 5.45
CA GLY A 89 4.64 -12.33 4.64
C GLY A 89 4.20 -11.10 5.43
N LEU A 90 3.75 -10.07 4.72
CA LEU A 90 3.25 -8.82 5.27
C LEU A 90 1.79 -8.65 4.86
N ASN A 91 0.89 -8.53 5.83
CA ASN A 91 -0.50 -8.19 5.57
C ASN A 91 -0.63 -6.69 5.37
N CYS A 92 -1.17 -6.30 4.22
CA CYS A 92 -1.40 -4.91 3.83
C CYS A 92 -2.88 -4.57 3.99
N LEU A 93 -3.16 -3.41 4.60
CA LEU A 93 -4.52 -2.92 4.82
C LEU A 93 -4.60 -1.41 4.57
N ILE A 94 -5.59 -0.97 3.77
CA ILE A 94 -6.10 0.40 3.77
C ILE A 94 -7.52 0.35 4.34
N TYR A 95 -7.87 1.30 5.21
CA TYR A 95 -9.14 1.29 5.93
C TYR A 95 -9.74 2.70 6.11
N THR A 96 -11.03 2.74 6.45
CA THR A 96 -11.72 3.96 6.91
C THR A 96 -12.70 3.59 8.03
N GLY A 97 -12.40 4.05 9.24
CA GLY A 97 -13.06 3.53 10.45
C GLY A 97 -12.95 2.01 10.51
N ALA A 98 -14.09 1.31 10.61
CA ALA A 98 -14.13 -0.15 10.63
C ALA A 98 -14.08 -0.83 9.24
N ARG A 99 -14.19 -0.07 8.14
CA ARG A 99 -14.26 -0.62 6.78
C ARG A 99 -12.87 -0.86 6.22
N LYS A 100 -12.66 -2.04 5.64
CA LYS A 100 -11.45 -2.38 4.88
C LYS A 100 -11.66 -1.96 3.42
N LEU A 101 -10.83 -1.06 2.92
CA LEU A 101 -10.88 -0.55 1.54
C LEU A 101 -10.00 -1.40 0.62
N VAL A 102 -8.79 -1.72 1.08
CA VAL A 102 -7.84 -2.58 0.36
C VAL A 102 -7.23 -3.57 1.35
N THR A 103 -7.13 -4.83 0.96
CA THR A 103 -6.40 -5.86 1.71
C THR A 103 -5.49 -6.62 0.77
N GLY A 104 -4.31 -7.05 1.20
CA GLY A 104 -3.42 -7.91 0.41
C GLY A 104 -2.29 -8.49 1.25
N VAL A 105 -1.46 -9.32 0.63
CA VAL A 105 -0.28 -9.89 1.26
C VAL A 105 0.93 -9.71 0.34
N LEU A 106 2.02 -9.15 0.87
CA LEU A 106 3.34 -9.19 0.24
C LEU A 106 4.09 -10.39 0.81
N ARG A 107 4.43 -11.38 -0.02
CA ARG A 107 5.14 -12.60 0.41
C ARG A 107 6.50 -12.68 -0.24
N LYS A 108 7.56 -12.87 0.55
CA LYS A 108 8.91 -13.14 0.03
C LYS A 108 8.90 -14.41 -0.83
N GLN A 109 9.46 -14.33 -2.01
CA GLN A 109 9.63 -15.42 -2.96
C GLN A 109 10.80 -16.29 -2.47
N GLY A 110 10.52 -17.56 -2.18
CA GLY A 110 11.50 -18.50 -1.63
C GLY A 110 11.48 -18.56 -0.10
N SER A 111 11.55 -19.79 0.41
CA SER A 111 11.50 -20.14 1.83
C SER A 111 12.70 -19.61 2.60
N GLY A 112 12.49 -18.57 3.42
CA GLY A 112 13.43 -18.13 4.44
C GLY A 112 12.85 -16.95 5.20
N ASP A 113 12.67 -17.14 6.51
CA ASP A 113 11.98 -16.24 7.44
C ASP A 113 12.36 -14.75 7.29
N LEU A 114 11.40 -13.93 7.68
CA LEU A 114 11.35 -12.49 7.55
C LEU A 114 11.99 -11.82 8.77
#